data_AF-A0A6P8NXC0-F1
#
_entry.id   AF-A0A6P8NXC0-F1
#
_cell.length_a   1.000
_cell.length_b   1.000
_cell.length_c   1.000
_cell.angle_alpha   90.00
_cell.angle_beta   90.00
_cell.angle_gamma   90.00
#
_symmetry.space_group_name_H-M   'P 1'
#
loop_
_entity.id
_entity.type
_entity.pdbx_description
1 polymer ?
#
loop_
_entity_poly.entity_id
_entity_poly.type
_entity_poly.pdbx_seq_one_letter_code
_entity_poly.pdbx_strand_id
1 'polypeptide(L)'
;MSALCPPPSPAVAKTQITLNGPSPLLAATFAYWDNILGPRVRHIWAPKSEQVVLGDGEITFLANHTLNGEILRNAESGAIDVKFFVLAEKGVIIVSLIFDGKWNGDRSTYGLSIILPQTELDFYLPLHRVCVDRLTHIIRKGRIWMHKGQSIIPMLTGEVIPIMELLSSMKSHGVPEEIDINGTFLNDDDIGDSCHEDFLHNAISSHLQTCGCSVVVGSNAEKVNKRSSQGFRG
;
A
#
# COMPACT_ATOMS: atom_id res chain seq x y z
N MET A 1 -32.77 -35.77 4.70
CA MET A 1 -31.30 -35.69 4.74
C MET A 1 -30.95 -34.22 4.94
N SER A 2 -30.59 -33.83 6.17
CA SER A 2 -30.27 -32.44 6.50
C SER A 2 -28.88 -32.14 5.97
N ALA A 3 -28.76 -31.14 5.09
CA ALA A 3 -27.48 -30.65 4.61
C ALA A 3 -26.68 -30.13 5.81
N LEU A 4 -25.56 -30.79 6.11
CA LEU A 4 -24.59 -30.36 7.10
C LEU A 4 -24.02 -29.01 6.63
N CYS A 5 -24.55 -27.91 7.17
CA CYS A 5 -23.89 -26.61 7.09
C CYS A 5 -22.48 -26.77 7.67
N PRO A 6 -21.42 -26.37 6.94
CA PRO A 6 -20.09 -26.34 7.53
C PRO A 6 -20.11 -25.45 8.78
N PRO A 7 -19.35 -25.79 9.83
CA PRO A 7 -19.32 -24.99 11.05
C PRO A 7 -18.93 -23.55 10.70
N PRO A 8 -19.57 -22.53 11.31
CA PRO A 8 -19.22 -21.15 11.07
C PRO A 8 -17.74 -20.97 11.43
N SER A 9 -16.93 -20.61 10.43
CA SER A 9 -15.56 -20.17 10.69
C SER A 9 -15.65 -19.00 11.67
N PRO A 10 -14.80 -18.96 12.72
CA PRO A 10 -14.86 -17.87 13.70
C PRO A 10 -14.78 -16.54 12.96
N ALA A 11 -15.71 -15.65 13.27
CA ALA A 11 -15.83 -14.36 12.60
C ALA A 11 -14.49 -13.61 12.69
N VAL A 12 -13.90 -13.33 11.53
CA VAL A 12 -12.62 -12.60 11.45
C VAL A 12 -12.87 -11.16 11.89
N ALA A 13 -12.01 -10.63 12.76
CA ALA A 13 -12.11 -9.25 13.19
C ALA A 13 -11.95 -8.31 11.98
N LYS A 14 -12.86 -7.35 11.84
CA LYS A 14 -12.91 -6.44 10.69
C LYS A 14 -13.06 -5.00 11.14
N THR A 15 -12.28 -4.12 10.56
CA THR A 15 -12.39 -2.67 10.73
C THR A 15 -12.77 -2.04 9.40
N GLN A 16 -13.89 -1.31 9.39
CA GLN A 16 -14.27 -0.48 8.25
C GLN A 16 -13.60 0.89 8.36
N ILE A 17 -12.98 1.32 7.27
CA ILE A 17 -12.24 2.58 7.19
C ILE A 17 -13.02 3.55 6.29
N THR A 18 -13.27 4.74 6.80
CA THR A 18 -13.88 5.82 6.00
C THR A 18 -12.75 6.62 5.37
N LEU A 19 -12.74 6.73 4.04
CA LEU A 19 -11.72 7.46 3.29
C LEU A 19 -12.36 8.67 2.60
N ASN A 20 -11.58 9.74 2.44
CA ASN A 20 -11.98 10.92 1.67
C ASN A 20 -11.77 10.62 0.18
N GLY A 21 -12.70 9.88 -0.43
CA GLY A 21 -12.68 9.52 -1.85
C GLY A 21 -12.72 8.02 -2.14
N PRO A 22 -12.69 7.63 -3.43
CA PRO A 22 -12.72 6.22 -3.83
C PRO A 22 -11.40 5.52 -3.46
N SER A 23 -11.50 4.38 -2.79
CA SER A 23 -10.32 3.57 -2.46
C SER A 23 -9.90 2.71 -3.66
N PRO A 24 -8.62 2.71 -4.07
CA PRO A 24 -8.11 1.70 -5.01
C PRO A 24 -7.90 0.32 -4.35
N LEU A 25 -8.02 0.21 -3.03
CA LEU A 25 -7.86 -1.05 -2.31
C LEU A 25 -9.22 -1.69 -2.05
N LEU A 26 -9.25 -3.01 -2.12
CA LEU A 26 -10.39 -3.81 -1.65
C LEU A 26 -10.27 -4.11 -0.16
N ALA A 27 -9.07 -4.45 0.30
CA ALA A 27 -8.78 -4.72 1.70
C ALA A 27 -7.28 -4.72 1.98
N ALA A 28 -6.92 -4.66 3.26
CA ALA A 28 -5.65 -5.13 3.78
C ALA A 28 -5.91 -6.21 4.84
N THR A 29 -5.01 -7.19 4.93
CA THR A 29 -5.17 -8.34 5.82
C THR A 29 -3.91 -8.58 6.64
N PHE A 30 -4.09 -8.92 7.90
CA PHE A 30 -3.05 -9.50 8.73
C PHE A 30 -3.36 -10.98 9.00
N ALA A 31 -2.47 -11.86 8.55
CA ALA A 31 -2.59 -13.30 8.63
C ALA A 31 -1.41 -13.93 9.37
N TYR A 32 -1.61 -15.13 9.90
CA TYR A 32 -0.60 -15.91 10.60
C TYR A 32 -0.72 -17.39 10.26
N TRP A 33 0.36 -18.15 10.46
CA TRP A 33 0.36 -19.60 10.36
C TRP A 33 -0.11 -20.25 11.66
N ASP A 34 -1.17 -21.06 11.61
CA ASP A 34 -1.62 -21.92 12.70
C ASP A 34 -1.13 -23.35 12.47
N ASN A 35 -0.48 -23.96 13.46
CA ASN A 35 0.13 -25.28 13.30
C ASN A 35 -0.88 -26.42 13.11
N ILE A 36 -2.16 -26.20 13.45
CA ILE A 36 -3.23 -27.20 13.31
C ILE A 36 -4.08 -26.89 12.08
N LEU A 37 -4.40 -25.61 11.89
CA LEU A 37 -5.41 -25.17 10.92
C LEU A 37 -4.81 -24.52 9.66
N GLY A 38 -3.49 -24.40 9.58
CA GLY A 38 -2.80 -23.74 8.47
C GLY A 38 -2.92 -22.22 8.54
N PRO A 39 -2.80 -21.51 7.41
CA PRO A 39 -2.92 -20.05 7.41
C PRO A 39 -4.29 -19.56 7.90
N ARG A 40 -4.27 -18.46 8.66
CA ARG A 40 -5.48 -17.85 9.22
C ARG A 40 -5.40 -16.34 9.13
N VAL A 41 -6.49 -15.71 8.71
CA VAL A 41 -6.64 -14.25 8.79
C VAL A 41 -7.03 -13.89 10.21
N ARG A 42 -6.27 -12.98 10.81
CA ARG A 42 -6.54 -12.46 12.15
C ARG A 42 -7.33 -11.16 12.12
N HIS A 43 -7.05 -10.30 11.14
CA HIS A 43 -7.73 -9.01 11.01
C HIS A 43 -7.85 -8.57 9.55
N ILE A 44 -8.96 -7.91 9.22
CA ILE A 44 -9.25 -7.31 7.92
C ILE A 44 -9.50 -5.81 8.10
N TRP A 45 -8.77 -5.00 7.34
CA TRP A 45 -9.06 -3.58 7.16
C TRP A 45 -9.69 -3.39 5.78
N ALA A 46 -10.92 -2.91 5.72
CA ALA A 46 -11.62 -2.71 4.45
C ALA A 46 -12.16 -1.29 4.38
N PRO A 47 -12.11 -0.62 3.22
CA PRO A 47 -12.76 0.65 3.05
C PRO A 47 -14.28 0.47 3.13
N LYS A 48 -14.99 1.48 3.63
CA LYS A 48 -16.44 1.53 3.63
C LYS A 48 -16.92 1.84 2.21
N SER A 49 -17.03 0.82 1.37
CA SER A 49 -17.55 0.90 0.00
C SER A 49 -18.93 0.24 -0.09
N GLU A 50 -19.83 0.80 -0.90
CA GLU A 50 -21.15 0.22 -1.18
C GLU A 50 -21.05 -1.01 -2.08
N GLN A 51 -19.95 -1.17 -2.82
CA GLN A 51 -19.66 -2.35 -3.64
C GLN A 51 -18.63 -3.23 -2.93
N VAL A 52 -19.12 -4.23 -2.19
CA VAL A 52 -18.26 -5.29 -1.62
C VAL A 52 -17.91 -6.26 -2.73
N VAL A 53 -16.73 -6.12 -3.32
CA VAL A 53 -16.27 -6.97 -4.43
C VAL A 53 -15.82 -8.36 -3.94
N LEU A 54 -15.36 -8.49 -2.68
CA LEU A 54 -14.91 -9.75 -2.11
C LEU A 54 -15.58 -10.04 -0.77
N GLY A 55 -16.10 -11.26 -0.61
CA GLY A 55 -16.59 -11.74 0.67
C GLY A 55 -15.45 -12.09 1.63
N ASP A 56 -15.72 -12.12 2.94
CA ASP A 56 -14.71 -12.47 3.97
C ASP A 56 -14.11 -13.87 3.75
N GLY A 57 -14.90 -14.81 3.20
CA GLY A 57 -14.43 -16.14 2.83
C GLY A 57 -13.42 -16.15 1.68
N GLU A 58 -13.57 -15.25 0.71
CA GLU A 58 -12.61 -15.10 -0.39
C GLU A 58 -11.33 -14.44 0.10
N ILE A 59 -11.43 -13.40 0.92
CA ILE A 59 -10.26 -12.77 1.55
C ILE A 59 -9.45 -13.79 2.37
N THR A 60 -10.14 -14.67 3.09
CA THR A 60 -9.50 -15.76 3.83
C THR A 60 -8.83 -16.77 2.91
N PHE A 61 -9.49 -17.13 1.80
CA PHE A 61 -8.90 -17.99 0.77
C PHE A 61 -7.63 -17.39 0.15
N LEU A 62 -7.62 -16.08 -0.13
CA LEU A 62 -6.45 -15.38 -0.66
C LEU A 62 -5.27 -15.42 0.34
N ALA A 63 -5.54 -15.19 1.62
CA ALA A 63 -4.51 -15.29 2.66
C ALA A 63 -3.93 -16.70 2.79
N ASN A 64 -4.76 -17.74 2.61
CA ASN A 64 -4.31 -19.12 2.56
C ASN A 64 -3.36 -19.35 1.38
N HIS A 65 -3.70 -18.85 0.21
CA HIS A 65 -2.86 -18.99 -0.98
C HIS A 65 -1.47 -18.34 -0.79
N THR A 66 -1.41 -17.19 -0.13
CA THR A 66 -0.15 -16.50 0.16
C THR A 66 0.78 -17.28 1.09
N LEU A 67 0.24 -17.88 2.16
CA LEU A 67 1.03 -18.47 3.26
C LEU A 67 1.20 -20.00 3.17
N ASN A 68 0.38 -20.72 2.39
CA ASN A 68 0.40 -22.20 2.32
C ASN A 68 1.76 -22.83 1.96
N GLY A 69 2.69 -22.07 1.35
CA GLY A 69 4.04 -22.54 1.01
C GLY A 69 5.14 -22.12 1.99
N GLU A 70 4.83 -21.40 3.07
CA GLU A 70 5.84 -20.74 3.93
C GLU A 70 6.17 -21.50 5.21
N ILE A 71 5.58 -22.68 5.44
CA ILE A 71 5.75 -23.44 6.70
C ILE A 71 7.21 -23.86 6.97
N LEU A 72 8.01 -24.09 5.93
CA LEU A 72 9.42 -24.47 6.03
C LEU A 72 10.37 -23.28 5.80
N ARG A 73 9.86 -22.04 5.90
CA ARG A 73 10.65 -20.83 5.70
C ARG A 73 11.85 -20.82 6.65
N ASN A 74 13.04 -21.03 6.08
CA ASN A 74 14.33 -20.90 6.77
C ASN A 74 14.99 -19.57 6.38
N ALA A 75 14.29 -18.47 6.63
CA ALA A 75 14.79 -17.14 6.28
C ALA A 75 15.73 -16.62 7.39
N GLU A 76 16.71 -15.82 7.00
CA GLU A 76 17.61 -15.15 7.95
C GLU A 76 16.80 -14.35 8.98
N SER A 77 17.32 -14.26 10.21
CA SER A 77 16.67 -13.51 11.28
C SER A 77 16.45 -12.06 10.86
N GLY A 78 15.19 -11.66 10.71
CA GLY A 78 14.82 -10.32 10.28
C GLY A 78 14.49 -10.16 8.79
N ALA A 79 14.60 -11.21 7.98
CA ALA A 79 14.17 -11.19 6.58
C ALA A 79 12.66 -10.95 6.45
N ILE A 80 12.26 -10.19 5.42
CA ILE A 80 10.87 -9.93 5.04
C ILE A 80 10.79 -10.18 3.53
N ASP A 81 10.00 -11.16 3.11
CA ASP A 81 9.87 -11.48 1.69
C ASP A 81 8.62 -10.84 1.13
N VAL A 82 8.74 -10.34 -0.10
CA VAL A 82 7.64 -9.73 -0.82
C VAL A 82 7.14 -10.74 -1.84
N LYS A 83 5.83 -10.98 -1.84
CA LYS A 83 5.14 -11.72 -2.90
C LYS A 83 4.14 -10.82 -3.60
N PHE A 84 4.20 -10.82 -4.92
CA PHE A 84 3.27 -10.12 -5.79
C PHE A 84 2.51 -11.16 -6.61
N PHE A 85 1.18 -11.18 -6.47
CA PHE A 85 0.31 -12.11 -7.18
C PHE A 85 -0.71 -11.34 -8.01
N VAL A 86 -0.90 -11.79 -9.25
CA VAL A 86 -2.04 -11.40 -10.09
C VAL A 86 -2.94 -12.63 -10.21
N LEU A 87 -4.11 -12.58 -9.58
CA LEU A 87 -5.06 -13.68 -9.59
C LEU A 87 -6.21 -13.35 -10.55
N ALA A 88 -6.00 -13.64 -11.83
CA ALA A 88 -6.93 -13.29 -12.91
C ALA A 88 -8.34 -13.88 -12.72
N GLU A 89 -8.43 -15.11 -12.19
CA GLU A 89 -9.71 -15.78 -11.91
C GLU A 89 -10.59 -15.01 -10.91
N LYS A 90 -9.96 -14.23 -10.04
CA LYS A 90 -10.64 -13.40 -9.04
C LYS A 90 -10.60 -11.91 -9.37
N GLY A 91 -9.93 -11.52 -10.45
CA GLY A 91 -9.78 -10.13 -10.85
C GLY A 91 -9.08 -9.27 -9.79
N VAL A 92 -8.09 -9.83 -9.08
CA VAL A 92 -7.38 -9.12 -8.00
C VAL A 92 -5.88 -9.20 -8.12
N ILE A 93 -5.20 -8.22 -7.53
CA ILE A 93 -3.77 -8.19 -7.28
C ILE A 93 -3.56 -8.23 -5.78
N ILE A 94 -2.57 -9.01 -5.35
CA ILE A 94 -2.22 -9.15 -3.94
C ILE A 94 -0.74 -8.87 -3.79
N VAL A 95 -0.42 -7.94 -2.90
CA VAL A 95 0.96 -7.70 -2.47
C VAL A 95 1.07 -8.06 -1.01
N SER A 96 1.85 -9.10 -0.74
CA SER A 96 2.02 -9.69 0.59
C SER A 96 3.45 -9.59 1.04
N LEU A 97 3.66 -9.08 2.25
CA LEU A 97 4.95 -9.14 2.93
C LEU A 97 4.88 -10.20 4.01
N ILE A 98 5.77 -11.19 3.90
CA ILE A 98 5.81 -12.39 4.71
C ILE A 98 7.02 -12.31 5.62
N PHE A 99 6.79 -12.57 6.91
CA PHE A 99 7.79 -12.33 7.93
C PHE A 99 7.58 -13.21 9.14
N ASP A 100 8.67 -13.58 9.80
CA ASP A 100 8.58 -14.25 11.11
C ASP A 100 8.45 -13.24 12.24
N GLY A 101 7.67 -13.60 13.25
CA GLY A 101 7.50 -12.83 14.47
C GLY A 101 7.37 -13.74 15.69
N LYS A 102 7.65 -13.21 16.87
CA LYS A 102 7.39 -13.90 18.14
C LYS A 102 6.26 -13.16 18.85
N TRP A 103 5.13 -13.82 19.05
CA TRP A 103 3.99 -13.24 19.75
C TRP A 103 3.48 -14.22 20.81
N ASN A 104 3.23 -13.72 22.02
CA ASN A 104 2.80 -14.53 23.17
C ASN A 104 3.73 -15.71 23.48
N GLY A 105 5.03 -15.57 23.19
CA GLY A 105 6.02 -16.61 23.43
C GLY A 105 6.28 -17.52 22.24
N ASP A 106 5.35 -17.60 21.29
CA ASP A 106 5.46 -18.49 20.13
C ASP A 106 5.98 -17.77 18.90
N ARG A 107 6.94 -18.41 18.23
CA ARG A 107 7.41 -17.96 16.91
C ARG A 107 6.47 -18.53 15.85
N SER A 108 6.00 -17.65 14.98
CA SER A 108 5.13 -18.01 13.85
C SER A 108 5.51 -17.16 12.64
N THR A 109 5.10 -17.63 11.47
CA THR A 109 5.12 -16.85 10.23
C THR A 109 3.84 -16.03 10.12
N TYR A 110 3.98 -14.79 9.65
CA TYR A 110 2.93 -13.80 9.51
C TYR A 110 2.96 -13.23 8.09
N GLY A 111 1.79 -12.75 7.64
CA GLY A 111 1.63 -12.07 6.36
C GLY A 111 0.84 -10.78 6.54
N LEU A 112 1.40 -9.65 6.07
CA LEU A 112 0.66 -8.41 5.89
C LEU A 112 0.44 -8.21 4.39
N SER A 113 -0.82 -8.15 3.97
CA SER A 113 -1.17 -8.05 2.55
C SER A 113 -2.06 -6.86 2.26
N ILE A 114 -1.87 -6.25 1.10
CA ILE A 114 -2.81 -5.31 0.48
C ILE A 114 -3.41 -5.96 -0.76
N ILE A 115 -4.72 -5.77 -0.95
CA ILE A 115 -5.50 -6.38 -2.02
C ILE A 115 -6.13 -5.26 -2.84
N LEU A 116 -5.90 -5.29 -4.14
CA LEU A 116 -6.41 -4.32 -5.12
C LEU A 116 -7.17 -5.05 -6.22
N PRO A 117 -8.14 -4.42 -6.89
CA PRO A 117 -8.69 -4.94 -8.13
C PRO A 117 -7.60 -5.03 -9.20
N GLN A 118 -7.68 -6.01 -10.09
CA GLN A 118 -6.74 -6.16 -11.20
C GLN A 118 -6.77 -4.97 -12.16
N THR A 119 -7.89 -4.27 -12.25
CA THR A 119 -8.02 -3.02 -13.04
C THR A 119 -7.11 -1.90 -12.56
N GLU A 120 -6.58 -1.99 -11.34
CA GLU A 120 -5.67 -1.00 -10.75
C GLU A 120 -4.18 -1.37 -10.93
N LEU A 121 -3.86 -2.34 -11.80
CA LEU A 121 -2.48 -2.80 -12.00
C LEU A 121 -1.55 -1.66 -12.41
N ASP A 122 -1.90 -0.92 -13.46
CA ASP A 122 -1.06 0.13 -14.03
C ASP A 122 -0.90 1.30 -13.06
N PHE A 123 -1.93 1.59 -12.26
CA PHE A 123 -1.87 2.53 -11.15
C PHE A 123 -0.89 2.08 -10.06
N TYR A 124 -0.89 0.78 -9.71
CA TYR A 124 -0.11 0.27 -8.60
C TYR A 124 1.39 0.08 -8.93
N LEU A 125 1.73 -0.34 -10.16
CA LEU A 125 3.11 -0.71 -10.53
C LEU A 125 4.14 0.42 -10.24
N PRO A 126 3.90 1.70 -10.61
CA PRO A 126 4.81 2.79 -10.27
C PRO A 126 4.96 3.01 -8.75
N LEU A 127 3.93 2.67 -7.97
CA LEU A 127 3.88 2.86 -6.52
C LEU A 127 4.42 1.64 -5.74
N HIS A 128 4.70 0.53 -6.42
CA HIS A 128 5.05 -0.76 -5.80
C HIS A 128 6.19 -0.61 -4.80
N ARG A 129 7.29 0.03 -5.19
CA ARG A 129 8.47 0.21 -4.35
C ARG A 129 8.16 1.00 -3.07
N VAL A 130 7.47 2.13 -3.21
CA VAL A 130 7.06 2.97 -2.07
C VAL A 130 6.15 2.19 -1.12
N CYS A 131 5.20 1.42 -1.66
CA CYS A 131 4.30 0.59 -0.87
C CYS A 131 5.07 -0.50 -0.10
N VAL A 132 5.96 -1.23 -0.77
CA VAL A 132 6.77 -2.29 -0.17
C VAL A 132 7.68 -1.73 0.91
N ASP A 133 8.38 -0.62 0.66
CA ASP A 133 9.29 0.00 1.63
C ASP A 133 8.52 0.46 2.87
N ARG A 134 7.34 1.06 2.69
CA ARG A 134 6.49 1.51 3.81
C ARG A 134 5.93 0.34 4.61
N LEU A 135 5.41 -0.71 3.95
CA LEU A 135 4.95 -1.93 4.63
C LEU A 135 6.09 -2.65 5.36
N THR A 136 7.29 -2.69 4.76
CA THR A 136 8.49 -3.25 5.39
C THR A 136 8.83 -2.49 6.67
N HIS A 137 8.78 -1.16 6.65
CA HIS A 137 9.00 -0.35 7.84
C HIS A 137 7.95 -0.62 8.93
N ILE A 138 6.68 -0.76 8.55
CA ILE A 138 5.58 -1.12 9.48
C ILE A 138 5.84 -2.48 10.13
N ILE A 139 6.24 -3.48 9.35
CA ILE A 139 6.55 -4.83 9.85
C ILE A 139 7.74 -4.79 10.82
N ARG A 140 8.79 -4.01 10.52
CA ARG A 140 9.93 -3.84 11.43
C ARG A 140 9.50 -3.27 12.79
N LYS A 141 8.66 -2.22 12.79
CA LYS A 141 8.04 -1.70 14.02
C LYS A 141 7.18 -2.77 14.69
N GLY A 142 6.34 -3.46 13.92
CA GLY A 142 5.46 -4.54 14.38
C GLY A 142 6.19 -5.66 15.09
N ARG A 143 7.33 -6.11 14.57
CA ARG A 143 8.15 -7.15 15.21
C ARG A 143 8.62 -6.74 16.60
N ILE A 144 8.99 -5.48 16.80
CA ILE A 144 9.38 -4.96 18.12
C ILE A 144 8.18 -4.99 19.07
N TRP A 145 7.00 -4.58 18.60
CA TRP A 145 5.76 -4.64 19.38
C TRP A 145 5.40 -6.07 19.79
N MET A 146 5.46 -7.02 18.85
CA MET A 146 5.20 -8.44 19.10
C MET A 146 6.19 -9.03 20.11
N HIS A 147 7.48 -8.69 19.96
CA HIS A 147 8.53 -9.15 20.87
C HIS A 147 8.32 -8.66 22.30
N LYS A 148 7.78 -7.45 22.48
CA LYS A 148 7.40 -6.88 23.79
C LYS A 148 6.09 -7.46 24.35
N GLY A 149 5.44 -8.39 23.63
CA GLY A 149 4.15 -8.97 24.04
C GLY A 149 2.96 -8.03 23.90
N GLN A 150 3.11 -6.92 23.16
CA GLN A 150 2.02 -5.96 22.93
C GLN A 150 1.16 -6.40 21.75
N SER A 151 -0.11 -5.98 21.74
CA SER A 151 -1.01 -6.25 20.61
C SER A 151 -0.55 -5.49 19.35
N ILE A 152 -0.34 -6.20 18.24
CA ILE A 152 0.01 -5.58 16.94
C ILE A 152 -1.16 -4.84 16.31
N ILE A 153 -2.39 -5.32 16.48
CA ILE A 153 -3.53 -4.88 15.67
C ILE A 153 -3.77 -3.36 15.78
N PRO A 154 -3.76 -2.73 16.97
CA PRO A 154 -3.91 -1.28 17.08
C PRO A 154 -2.77 -0.52 16.38
N MET A 155 -1.53 -1.00 16.50
CA MET A 155 -0.37 -0.39 15.85
C MET A 155 -0.50 -0.50 14.32
N LEU A 156 -0.79 -1.70 13.81
CA LEU A 156 -1.03 -1.93 12.38
C LEU A 156 -2.20 -1.08 11.88
N THR A 157 -3.27 -0.94 12.65
CA THR A 157 -4.42 -0.08 12.28
C THR A 157 -3.99 1.37 12.08
N GLY A 158 -3.17 1.91 12.99
CA GLY A 158 -2.62 3.27 12.87
C GLY A 158 -1.68 3.48 11.68
N GLU A 159 -1.14 2.40 11.10
CA GLU A 159 -0.20 2.49 9.97
C GLU A 159 -0.83 2.11 8.62
N VAL A 160 -1.80 1.19 8.62
CA VAL A 160 -2.54 0.76 7.43
C VAL A 160 -3.47 1.86 6.94
N ILE A 161 -4.16 2.58 7.84
CA ILE A 161 -5.05 3.68 7.46
C ILE A 161 -4.30 4.76 6.65
N PRO A 162 -3.15 5.29 7.10
CA PRO A 162 -2.35 6.23 6.30
C PRO A 162 -1.83 5.72 4.95
N ILE A 163 -1.70 4.40 4.77
CA ILE A 163 -1.38 3.82 3.44
C ILE A 163 -2.60 3.86 2.54
N MET A 164 -3.77 3.50 3.06
CA MET A 164 -5.01 3.55 2.29
C MET A 164 -5.37 4.98 1.89
N GLU A 165 -5.17 5.94 2.79
CA GLU A 165 -5.31 7.37 2.50
C GLU A 165 -4.30 7.86 1.46
N LEU A 166 -3.03 7.44 1.57
CA LEU A 166 -2.01 7.78 0.56
C LEU A 166 -2.43 7.27 -0.83
N LEU A 167 -2.82 6.00 -0.95
CA LEU A 167 -3.20 5.43 -2.24
C LEU A 167 -4.49 6.06 -2.79
N SER A 168 -5.45 6.39 -1.93
CA SER A 168 -6.64 7.16 -2.31
C SER A 168 -6.27 8.56 -2.82
N SER A 169 -5.32 9.23 -2.18
CA SER A 169 -4.83 10.55 -2.57
C SER A 169 -4.08 10.51 -3.90
N MET A 170 -3.18 9.53 -4.08
CA MET A 170 -2.44 9.33 -5.33
C MET A 170 -3.36 9.03 -6.51
N LYS A 171 -4.48 8.34 -6.29
CA LYS A 171 -5.46 8.08 -7.35
C LYS A 171 -6.28 9.32 -7.74
N SER A 172 -6.56 10.20 -6.77
CA SER A 172 -7.41 11.39 -6.99
C SER A 172 -6.63 12.62 -7.44
N HIS A 173 -5.36 12.75 -7.04
CA HIS A 173 -4.51 13.92 -7.31
C HIS A 173 -3.20 13.54 -8.02
N GLY A 174 -3.11 12.32 -8.53
CA GLY A 174 -1.95 11.87 -9.30
C GLY A 174 -1.74 12.72 -10.56
N VAL A 175 -0.48 12.82 -10.99
CA VAL A 175 -0.13 13.51 -12.22
C VAL A 175 -0.62 12.67 -13.41
N PRO A 176 -1.30 13.26 -14.41
CA PRO A 176 -1.67 12.55 -15.63
C PRO A 176 -0.45 12.00 -16.37
N GLU A 177 -0.65 10.97 -17.19
CA GLU A 177 0.45 10.41 -18.01
C GLU A 177 0.98 11.42 -19.02
N GLU A 178 0.10 12.23 -19.60
CA GLU A 178 0.45 13.32 -20.50
C GLU A 178 0.38 14.65 -19.77
N ILE A 179 1.48 15.39 -19.81
CA ILE A 179 1.58 16.74 -19.25
C ILE A 179 1.36 17.74 -20.39
N ASP A 180 0.33 18.57 -20.27
CA ASP A 180 0.12 19.69 -21.17
C ASP A 180 1.16 20.79 -20.89
N ILE A 181 2.05 21.02 -21.85
CA ILE A 181 3.14 22.01 -21.77
C ILE A 181 2.57 23.42 -21.58
N ASN A 182 1.37 23.71 -22.08
CA ASN A 182 0.72 25.00 -21.92
C ASN A 182 0.43 25.34 -20.45
N GLY A 183 0.27 24.32 -19.60
CA GLY A 183 0.07 24.44 -18.15
C GLY A 183 1.37 24.54 -17.34
N THR A 184 2.50 24.79 -17.99
CA THR A 184 3.84 24.87 -17.36
C THR A 184 4.46 26.26 -17.58
N PHE A 185 5.54 26.60 -16.86
CA PHE A 185 6.26 27.86 -17.14
C PHE A 185 7.05 27.84 -18.47
N LEU A 186 7.05 26.73 -19.22
CA LEU A 186 7.69 26.69 -20.55
C LEU A 186 6.90 27.50 -21.60
N ASN A 187 5.61 27.73 -21.34
CA ASN A 187 4.72 28.51 -22.19
C ASN A 187 4.52 29.95 -21.67
N ASP A 188 5.31 30.39 -20.69
CA ASP A 188 5.25 31.77 -20.20
C ASP A 188 6.16 32.67 -21.03
N ASP A 189 5.59 33.69 -21.66
CA ASP A 189 6.33 34.70 -22.44
C ASP A 189 7.18 35.65 -21.55
N ASP A 190 6.98 35.61 -20.22
CA ASP A 190 7.56 36.52 -19.23
C ASP A 190 8.81 35.96 -18.51
N ILE A 191 9.50 34.95 -19.05
CA ILE A 191 10.73 34.38 -18.45
C ILE A 191 11.85 35.44 -18.27
N GLY A 192 11.76 36.57 -18.97
CA GLY A 192 12.82 37.59 -19.05
C GLY A 192 13.05 38.49 -17.83
N ASP A 193 12.36 38.28 -16.69
CA ASP A 193 12.74 38.95 -15.44
C ASP A 193 13.89 38.16 -14.79
N SER A 194 15.07 38.79 -14.62
CA SER A 194 16.34 38.09 -14.31
C SER A 194 16.28 37.18 -13.08
N CYS A 195 15.44 37.51 -12.10
CA CYS A 195 15.23 36.71 -10.90
C CYS A 195 14.46 35.39 -11.16
N HIS A 196 13.59 35.36 -12.17
CA HIS A 196 12.79 34.17 -12.52
C HIS A 196 13.61 33.16 -13.32
N GLU A 197 14.49 33.63 -14.21
CA GLU A 197 15.39 32.78 -14.99
C GLU A 197 16.39 32.04 -14.07
N ASP A 198 17.07 32.75 -13.18
CA ASP A 198 18.01 32.16 -12.22
C ASP A 198 17.33 31.14 -11.31
N PHE A 199 16.11 31.44 -10.85
CA PHE A 199 15.35 30.51 -10.03
C PHE A 199 14.99 29.24 -10.80
N LEU A 200 14.51 29.36 -12.04
CA LEU A 200 14.11 28.22 -12.86
C LEU A 200 15.31 27.34 -13.21
N HIS A 201 16.44 27.96 -13.59
CA HIS A 201 17.69 27.26 -13.86
C HIS A 201 18.16 26.47 -12.64
N ASN A 202 18.15 27.08 -11.45
CA ASN A 202 18.55 26.41 -10.21
C ASN A 202 17.58 25.32 -9.80
N ALA A 203 16.27 25.53 -9.96
CA ALA A 203 15.26 24.54 -9.62
C ALA A 203 15.37 23.27 -10.48
N ILE A 204 15.50 23.44 -11.80
CA ILE A 204 15.64 22.32 -12.74
C ILE A 204 16.99 21.62 -12.52
N SER A 205 18.08 22.38 -12.41
CA SER A 205 19.41 21.82 -12.17
C SER A 205 19.45 21.03 -10.87
N SER A 206 18.89 21.58 -9.78
CA SER A 206 18.82 20.90 -8.49
C SER A 206 17.98 19.63 -8.58
N HIS A 207 16.81 19.66 -9.23
CA HIS A 207 15.95 18.50 -9.42
C HIS A 207 16.67 17.34 -10.13
N LEU A 208 17.39 17.66 -11.21
CA LEU A 208 18.16 16.68 -11.97
C LEU A 208 19.36 16.14 -11.16
N GLN A 209 20.01 17.00 -10.38
CA GLN A 209 21.11 16.61 -9.49
C GLN A 209 20.64 15.77 -8.29
N THR A 210 19.36 15.89 -7.89
CA THR A 210 18.75 15.11 -6.80
C THR A 210 17.93 13.92 -7.30
N CYS A 211 18.35 13.34 -8.44
CA CYS A 211 17.76 12.13 -9.03
C CYS A 211 16.26 12.25 -9.32
N GLY A 212 15.77 13.44 -9.67
CA GLY A 212 14.36 13.67 -10.00
C GLY A 212 13.43 13.72 -8.79
N CYS A 213 13.96 13.78 -7.57
CA CYS A 213 13.15 13.93 -6.35
C CYS A 213 13.12 15.39 -5.91
N SER A 214 11.92 15.95 -5.73
CA SER A 214 11.75 17.33 -5.26
C SER A 214 10.45 17.51 -4.48
N VAL A 215 10.44 18.51 -3.60
CA VAL A 215 9.25 18.94 -2.87
C VAL A 215 9.08 20.44 -3.11
N VAL A 216 7.97 20.82 -3.72
CA VAL A 216 7.62 22.23 -3.97
C VAL A 216 6.61 22.67 -2.92
N VAL A 217 6.92 23.75 -2.21
CA VAL A 217 6.07 24.31 -1.14
C VAL A 217 5.71 25.75 -1.48
N GLY A 218 4.46 26.14 -1.24
CA GLY A 218 3.99 27.50 -1.49
C GLY A 218 2.61 27.74 -0.88
N SER A 219 2.23 29.01 -0.79
CA SER A 219 0.93 29.46 -0.24
C SER A 219 -0.19 29.51 -1.27
N ASN A 220 0.12 29.38 -2.57
CA ASN A 220 -0.84 29.40 -3.67
C ASN A 220 -0.76 28.08 -4.45
N ALA A 221 -1.88 27.37 -4.51
CA ALA A 221 -1.98 26.05 -5.14
C ALA A 221 -1.69 26.08 -6.65
N GLU A 222 -2.17 27.10 -7.37
CA GLU A 222 -1.95 27.23 -8.83
C GLU A 222 -0.46 27.38 -9.14
N LYS A 223 0.26 28.22 -8.38
CA LYS A 223 1.70 28.40 -8.56
C LYS A 223 2.50 27.15 -8.22
N VAL A 224 2.08 26.40 -7.20
CA VAL A 224 2.72 25.13 -6.83
C VAL A 224 2.48 24.07 -7.91
N ASN A 225 1.24 23.95 -8.39
CA ASN A 225 0.86 22.99 -9.42
C ASN A 225 1.58 23.26 -10.75
N LYS A 226 1.73 24.52 -11.14
CA LYS A 226 2.49 24.90 -12.34
C LYS A 226 3.98 24.53 -12.26
N ARG A 227 4.55 24.46 -11.04
CA ARG A 227 5.94 24.06 -10.80
C ARG A 227 6.10 22.55 -10.69
N SER A 228 5.11 21.83 -10.14
CA SER A 228 5.15 20.37 -10.06
C SER A 228 4.91 19.72 -11.43
N SER A 229 4.14 20.34 -12.32
CA SER A 229 3.93 19.90 -13.71
C SER A 229 5.17 20.09 -14.60
N GLN A 230 6.17 20.85 -14.16
CA GLN A 230 7.45 21.02 -14.87
C GLN A 230 8.49 19.94 -14.63
N GLY A 231 8.23 18.98 -13.72
CA GLY A 231 9.13 17.86 -13.50
C GLY A 231 9.23 17.01 -14.76
N PHE A 232 10.25 17.27 -15.57
CA PHE A 232 10.58 16.46 -16.75
C PHE A 232 10.77 15.01 -16.29
N ARG A 233 9.88 14.11 -16.71
CA ARG A 233 10.19 12.69 -16.73
C ARG A 233 11.30 12.49 -17.75
N GLY A 234 12.53 12.32 -17.26
CA GLY A 234 13.67 11.83 -18.05
C GLY A 234 13.58 10.34 -18.30
#